data_AF-A0A2V5Y573-F1
#
_entry.id   AF-A0A2V5Y573-F1
#
_cell.length_a   1.000
_cell.length_b   1.000
_cell.length_c   1.000
_cell.angle_alpha   90.00
_cell.angle_beta   90.00
_cell.angle_gamma   90.00
#
_symmetry.space_group_name_H-M   'P 1'
#
loop_
_entity.id
_entity.type
_entity.pdbx_description
1 polymer ?
#
loop_
_entity_poly.entity_id
_entity_poly.type
_entity_poly.pdbx_seq_one_letter_code
_entity_poly.pdbx_strand_id
1 'polypeptide(L)'
;MGAKVMNRQLNYRVVTRLLGVLASAVGLNLALTTWAHAAGNVEVREQDGVLIITGDDSDNNIIIQEGGLVTGRAGTTVNGFVQGEIHDVVIRMRGGDDFVRLDAGPGTTVFRDLKVEMGMGDDTIEILGVRVMDETQIDTGDGDDIIFVDGVRTPFGFSRSGFTGKFTLDTGSGRDLFEFHNAIFRGEVDVRLGFGIDGACGFEDSEFQKPEMVRFDGGPPSGFPGDGIVNAGLEFTIIDFEDFPDDCSFLGGRDI
;
A
#
# COMPACT_ATOMS: atom_id res chain seq x y z
N MET A 1 26.01 -3.97 -72.65
CA MET A 1 24.87 -3.79 -71.73
C MET A 1 25.40 -3.09 -70.49
N GLY A 2 25.12 -1.78 -70.37
CA GLY A 2 25.74 -0.91 -69.37
C GLY A 2 25.04 -1.02 -68.01
N ALA A 3 25.83 -1.23 -66.95
CA ALA A 3 25.36 -1.26 -65.58
C ALA A 3 24.94 0.13 -65.12
N LYS A 4 23.69 0.27 -64.68
CA LYS A 4 23.10 1.48 -64.15
C LYS A 4 23.46 1.59 -62.66
N VAL A 5 24.40 2.47 -62.34
CA VAL A 5 24.79 2.80 -60.96
C VAL A 5 23.66 3.59 -60.30
N MET A 6 23.02 3.01 -59.29
CA MET A 6 22.00 3.67 -58.48
C MET A 6 22.68 4.44 -57.33
N ASN A 7 22.74 5.76 -57.49
CA ASN A 7 23.20 6.70 -56.49
C ASN A 7 22.11 6.89 -55.43
N ARG A 8 22.24 6.25 -54.27
CA ARG A 8 21.34 6.43 -53.11
C ARG A 8 21.92 7.53 -52.23
N GLN A 9 21.50 8.77 -52.45
CA GLN A 9 21.72 9.85 -51.50
C GLN A 9 20.83 9.59 -50.27
N LEU A 10 21.45 9.19 -49.15
CA LEU A 10 20.80 9.17 -47.85
C LEU A 10 20.57 10.61 -47.37
N ASN A 11 19.31 10.97 -47.19
CA ASN A 11 18.88 12.24 -46.62
C ASN A 11 19.21 12.30 -45.11
N TYR A 12 20.31 12.95 -44.77
CA TYR A 12 20.83 13.16 -43.41
C TYR A 12 20.14 14.35 -42.70
N ARG A 13 18.79 14.39 -42.67
CA ARG A 13 18.02 15.51 -42.07
C ARG A 13 16.99 15.13 -41.01
N VAL A 14 16.95 13.88 -40.56
CA VAL A 14 16.00 13.44 -39.51
C VAL A 14 16.68 13.13 -38.17
N VAL A 15 18.01 13.14 -38.08
CA VAL A 15 18.74 12.74 -36.85
C VAL A 15 18.97 13.90 -35.86
N THR A 16 18.60 15.15 -36.18
CA THR A 16 18.90 16.33 -35.34
C THR A 16 17.73 16.89 -34.53
N ARG A 17 16.67 16.09 -34.31
CA ARG A 17 15.58 16.41 -33.35
C ARG A 17 15.39 15.31 -32.29
N LEU A 18 16.49 14.70 -31.84
CA LEU A 18 16.50 13.74 -30.72
C LEU A 18 17.47 14.13 -29.59
N LEU A 19 17.91 15.39 -29.54
CA LEU A 19 18.93 15.89 -28.61
C LEU A 19 18.51 17.21 -27.93
N GLY A 20 17.21 17.39 -27.67
CA GLY A 20 16.67 18.64 -27.12
C GLY A 20 15.45 18.49 -26.21
N VAL A 21 15.23 17.31 -25.62
CA VAL A 21 14.35 17.10 -24.46
C VAL A 21 15.07 16.14 -23.51
N LEU A 22 16.28 16.53 -23.11
CA LEU A 22 17.10 15.83 -22.12
C LEU A 22 17.72 16.87 -21.16
N ALA A 23 16.88 17.83 -20.75
CA ALA A 23 17.26 18.93 -19.87
C ALA A 23 16.21 19.20 -18.76
N SER A 24 15.28 18.27 -18.52
CA SER A 24 14.30 18.38 -17.42
C SER A 24 14.15 17.11 -16.57
N ALA A 25 14.92 16.05 -16.83
CA ALA A 25 14.90 14.81 -16.06
C ALA A 25 16.17 14.64 -15.20
N VAL A 26 16.75 15.75 -14.77
CA VAL A 26 17.79 15.81 -13.73
C VAL A 26 17.36 16.85 -12.70
N GLY A 27 16.13 16.72 -12.19
CA GLY A 27 15.98 16.84 -10.74
C GLY A 27 16.52 15.51 -10.20
N LEU A 28 17.82 15.36 -9.94
CA LEU A 28 18.39 15.78 -8.66
C LEU A 28 17.36 15.62 -7.52
N ASN A 29 16.77 14.42 -7.47
CA ASN A 29 16.55 13.68 -6.23
C ASN A 29 17.87 13.63 -5.46
N LEU A 30 18.23 14.76 -4.84
CA LEU A 30 18.90 14.76 -3.56
C LEU A 30 17.86 14.29 -2.55
N ALA A 31 17.46 13.03 -2.65
CA ALA A 31 17.05 12.28 -1.49
C ALA A 31 18.31 12.19 -0.62
N LEU A 32 18.55 13.27 0.12
CA LEU A 32 19.24 13.19 1.39
C LEU A 32 18.46 12.14 2.15
N THR A 33 18.97 10.92 2.09
CA THR A 33 18.68 9.87 3.04
C THR A 33 19.18 10.39 4.38
N THR A 34 18.40 11.26 5.00
CA THR A 34 18.35 11.29 6.45
C THR A 34 17.82 9.91 6.79
N TRP A 35 18.75 9.00 7.08
CA TRP A 35 18.43 7.82 7.87
C TRP A 35 17.93 8.41 9.19
N ALA A 36 16.63 8.73 9.24
CA ALA A 36 15.93 8.99 10.47
C ALA A 36 16.23 7.76 11.32
N HIS A 37 16.94 8.00 12.41
CA HIS A 37 17.07 6.99 13.44
C HIS A 37 15.64 6.76 13.91
N ALA A 38 14.98 5.72 13.41
CA ALA A 38 13.75 5.23 14.01
C ALA A 38 14.13 4.74 15.40
N ALA A 39 14.15 5.63 16.38
CA ALA A 39 14.48 5.33 17.76
C ALA A 39 13.21 5.22 18.61
N GLY A 40 12.05 5.10 17.96
CA GLY A 40 10.77 4.96 18.61
C GLY A 40 10.65 3.65 19.38
N ASN A 41 9.65 3.59 20.24
CA ASN A 41 9.43 2.51 21.19
C ASN A 41 8.01 1.98 21.06
N VAL A 42 7.90 0.67 20.92
CA VAL A 42 6.62 -0.03 20.83
C VAL A 42 6.43 -0.89 22.07
N GLU A 43 5.30 -0.76 22.74
CA GLU A 43 4.83 -1.70 23.77
C GLU A 43 4.04 -2.82 23.10
N VAL A 44 4.36 -4.08 23.44
CA VAL A 44 3.66 -5.27 22.94
C VAL A 44 3.14 -6.07 24.10
N ARG A 45 1.85 -6.40 24.06
CA ARG A 45 1.24 -7.30 25.03
C ARG A 45 0.17 -8.15 24.39
N GLU A 46 -0.05 -9.33 24.96
CA GLU A 46 -1.18 -10.18 24.65
C GLU A 46 -2.19 -10.11 25.80
N GLN A 47 -3.47 -9.96 25.47
CA GLN A 47 -4.55 -9.98 26.44
C GLN A 47 -5.75 -10.71 25.85
N ASP A 48 -6.09 -11.86 26.43
CA ASP A 48 -7.26 -12.67 26.08
C ASP A 48 -7.31 -13.07 24.59
N GLY A 49 -6.15 -13.37 24.00
CA GLY A 49 -5.99 -13.72 22.59
C GLY A 49 -5.86 -12.51 21.65
N VAL A 50 -5.81 -11.29 22.19
CA VAL A 50 -5.62 -10.06 21.42
C VAL A 50 -4.17 -9.61 21.53
N LEU A 51 -3.47 -9.53 20.39
CA LEU A 51 -2.17 -8.88 20.28
C LEU A 51 -2.38 -7.36 20.23
N ILE A 52 -1.94 -6.66 21.27
CA ILE A 52 -2.03 -5.21 21.37
C ILE A 52 -0.61 -4.65 21.23
N ILE A 53 -0.44 -3.80 20.22
CA ILE A 53 0.80 -3.12 19.88
C ILE A 53 0.55 -1.62 19.99
N THR A 54 1.36 -0.91 20.76
CA THR A 54 1.20 0.54 20.95
C THR A 54 2.52 1.26 20.77
N GLY A 55 2.54 2.17 19.80
CA GLY A 55 3.66 3.05 19.50
C GLY A 55 3.75 4.30 20.38
N ASP A 56 4.91 4.97 20.31
CA ASP A 56 5.12 6.31 20.85
C ASP A 56 4.95 7.38 19.75
N ASP A 57 5.32 8.64 20.04
CA ASP A 57 5.16 9.77 19.09
C ASP A 57 6.42 9.93 18.21
N SER A 58 7.08 8.83 17.85
CA SER A 58 8.32 8.80 17.08
C SER A 58 8.27 7.63 16.10
N ASP A 59 9.03 7.70 15.01
CA ASP A 59 9.02 6.67 13.96
C ASP A 59 9.19 5.25 14.52
N ASN A 60 8.12 4.46 14.40
CA ASN A 60 7.99 3.09 14.85
C ASN A 60 7.96 2.19 13.62
N ASN A 61 9.04 1.43 13.46
CA ASN A 61 9.18 0.52 12.35
C ASN A 61 9.15 -0.92 12.86
N ILE A 62 8.07 -1.65 12.60
CA ILE A 62 7.86 -3.01 13.08
C ILE A 62 7.44 -3.99 11.98
N ILE A 63 7.76 -5.26 12.23
CA ILE A 63 7.28 -6.41 11.44
C ILE A 63 6.62 -7.38 12.39
N ILE A 64 5.39 -7.77 12.07
CA ILE A 64 4.55 -8.71 12.79
C ILE A 64 4.47 -9.99 11.96
N GLN A 65 4.89 -11.10 12.55
CA GLN A 65 4.94 -12.40 11.89
C GLN A 65 3.97 -13.41 12.52
N GLU A 66 3.86 -14.57 11.90
CA GLU A 66 3.07 -15.70 12.40
C GLU A 66 3.33 -15.98 13.90
N GLY A 67 2.26 -16.26 14.65
CA GLY A 67 2.32 -16.49 16.09
C GLY A 67 2.45 -15.21 16.93
N GLY A 68 2.30 -14.03 16.32
CA GLY A 68 2.34 -12.75 17.03
C GLY A 68 3.75 -12.28 17.38
N LEU A 69 4.77 -12.80 16.69
CA LEU A 69 6.15 -12.32 16.85
C LEU A 69 6.27 -10.91 16.28
N VAL A 70 6.57 -9.94 17.14
CA VAL A 70 6.81 -8.55 16.76
C VAL A 70 8.31 -8.25 16.83
N THR A 71 8.85 -7.73 15.74
CA THR A 71 10.27 -7.33 15.64
C THR A 71 10.38 -5.87 15.25
N GLY A 72 11.31 -5.14 15.87
CA GLY A 72 11.64 -3.77 15.50
C GLY A 72 12.72 -3.72 14.42
N ARG A 73 12.66 -2.72 13.56
CA ARG A 73 13.70 -2.39 12.57
C ARG A 73 14.08 -0.91 12.68
N ALA A 74 15.11 -0.51 11.94
CA ALA A 74 15.59 0.88 11.87
C ALA A 74 15.95 1.55 13.23
N GLY A 75 16.05 0.76 14.31
CA GLY A 75 16.38 1.21 15.66
C GLY A 75 15.20 1.15 16.65
N THR A 76 13.98 0.82 16.16
CA THR A 76 12.79 0.76 17.00
C THR A 76 12.95 -0.32 18.08
N THR A 77 12.69 0.06 19.33
CA THR A 77 12.75 -0.88 20.46
C THR A 77 11.37 -1.49 20.69
N VAL A 78 11.31 -2.81 20.81
CA VAL A 78 10.08 -3.55 21.11
C VAL A 78 10.09 -4.02 22.56
N ASN A 79 9.15 -3.51 23.34
CA ASN A 79 9.02 -3.75 24.77
C ASN A 79 7.85 -4.68 25.05
N GLY A 80 8.16 -5.95 25.31
CA GLY A 80 7.17 -6.96 25.68
C GLY A 80 7.30 -8.24 24.87
N PHE A 81 6.42 -9.20 25.11
CA PHE A 81 6.39 -10.47 24.41
C PHE A 81 4.97 -11.05 24.42
N VAL A 82 4.73 -11.96 23.49
CA VAL A 82 3.50 -12.74 23.38
C VAL A 82 3.78 -14.17 23.84
N GLN A 83 2.86 -14.74 24.64
CA GLN A 83 2.93 -16.15 25.06
C GLN A 83 1.67 -16.94 24.70
N GLY A 84 0.57 -16.27 24.39
CA GLY A 84 -0.71 -16.87 24.01
C GLY A 84 -0.86 -17.12 22.52
N GLU A 85 -1.94 -17.82 22.17
CA GLU A 85 -2.45 -17.88 20.81
C GLU A 85 -3.08 -16.53 20.46
N ILE A 86 -2.69 -15.96 19.32
CA ILE A 86 -3.24 -14.69 18.84
C ILE A 86 -4.40 -14.96 17.90
N HIS A 87 -5.55 -14.41 18.22
CA HIS A 87 -6.73 -14.40 17.36
C HIS A 87 -6.93 -13.03 16.73
N ASP A 88 -6.73 -11.96 17.49
CA ASP A 88 -7.01 -10.59 17.04
C ASP A 88 -5.74 -9.74 17.13
N VAL A 89 -5.60 -8.78 16.22
CA VAL A 89 -4.46 -7.86 16.20
C VAL A 89 -4.96 -6.44 16.25
N VAL A 90 -4.42 -5.67 17.20
CA VAL A 90 -4.71 -4.25 17.37
C VAL A 90 -3.40 -3.49 17.44
N ILE A 91 -3.16 -2.67 16.43
CA ILE A 91 -1.98 -1.83 16.28
C ILE A 91 -2.42 -0.39 16.44
N ARG A 92 -1.75 0.34 17.33
CA ARG A 92 -1.99 1.76 17.56
C ARG A 92 -0.67 2.49 17.60
N MET A 93 -0.33 3.16 16.51
CA MET A 93 0.72 4.17 16.57
C MET A 93 0.10 5.50 16.98
N ARG A 94 0.90 6.55 17.08
CA ARG A 94 0.44 7.87 17.55
C ARG A 94 0.87 8.95 16.58
N GLY A 95 2.15 8.97 16.26
CA GLY A 95 2.65 9.72 15.13
C GLY A 95 4.15 9.59 14.97
N GLY A 96 4.69 10.34 14.02
CA GLY A 96 5.97 10.00 13.40
C GLY A 96 5.71 9.23 12.11
N ASP A 97 6.77 8.98 11.34
CA ASP A 97 6.64 8.29 10.05
C ASP A 97 6.78 6.78 10.31
N ASP A 98 5.66 6.10 10.52
CA ASP A 98 5.63 4.72 11.00
C ASP A 98 5.64 3.71 9.85
N PHE A 99 6.25 2.55 10.10
CA PHE A 99 6.24 1.41 9.18
C PHE A 99 5.70 0.18 9.89
N VAL A 100 4.60 -0.36 9.40
CA VAL A 100 3.98 -1.58 9.93
C VAL A 100 3.85 -2.61 8.83
N ARG A 101 4.49 -3.77 9.02
CA ARG A 101 4.32 -4.91 8.11
C ARG A 101 3.72 -6.09 8.84
N LEU A 102 2.61 -6.60 8.33
CA LEU A 102 2.03 -7.89 8.71
C LEU A 102 2.44 -8.92 7.64
N ASP A 103 3.25 -9.89 8.04
CA ASP A 103 3.80 -10.90 7.14
C ASP A 103 3.46 -12.29 7.64
N ALA A 104 2.59 -12.98 6.90
CA ALA A 104 2.22 -14.34 7.23
C ALA A 104 3.36 -15.36 7.03
N GLY A 105 4.43 -14.97 6.34
CA GLY A 105 5.51 -15.88 5.95
C GLY A 105 5.02 -17.00 5.02
N PRO A 106 5.69 -18.17 5.01
CA PRO A 106 5.23 -19.33 4.24
C PRO A 106 4.01 -20.03 4.87
N GLY A 107 3.64 -19.67 6.11
CA GLY A 107 2.45 -20.14 6.80
C GLY A 107 1.22 -19.31 6.41
N THR A 108 0.03 -19.77 6.80
CA THR A 108 -1.20 -18.96 6.70
C THR A 108 -1.46 -18.35 8.06
N THR A 109 -1.08 -17.09 8.24
CA THR A 109 -1.50 -16.33 9.43
C THR A 109 -2.97 -15.96 9.26
N VAL A 110 -3.80 -16.42 10.20
CA VAL A 110 -5.24 -16.18 10.23
C VAL A 110 -5.56 -15.39 11.48
N PHE A 111 -6.01 -14.17 11.30
CA PHE A 111 -6.62 -13.37 12.35
C PHE A 111 -8.14 -13.44 12.22
N ARG A 112 -8.83 -13.28 13.34
CA ARG A 112 -10.25 -13.03 13.35
C ARG A 112 -10.48 -11.56 13.04
N ASP A 113 -9.99 -10.66 13.89
CA ASP A 113 -10.04 -9.21 13.65
C ASP A 113 -8.65 -8.59 13.46
N LEU A 114 -8.56 -7.62 12.56
CA LEU A 114 -7.38 -6.77 12.35
C LEU A 114 -7.79 -5.31 12.49
N LYS A 115 -7.16 -4.60 13.42
CA LYS A 115 -7.33 -3.17 13.61
C LYS A 115 -5.98 -2.45 13.59
N VAL A 116 -5.84 -1.44 12.74
CA VAL A 116 -4.64 -0.61 12.61
C VAL A 116 -5.05 0.85 12.69
N GLU A 117 -4.46 1.60 13.63
CA GLU A 117 -4.61 3.04 13.80
C GLU A 117 -3.19 3.63 13.79
N MET A 118 -2.80 4.43 12.78
CA MET A 118 -1.41 4.92 12.66
C MET A 118 -1.20 6.31 13.28
N GLY A 119 -2.11 7.26 13.06
CA GLY A 119 -2.11 8.54 13.76
C GLY A 119 -1.70 9.70 12.87
N MET A 120 -0.61 10.40 13.17
CA MET A 120 -0.13 11.52 12.35
C MET A 120 1.29 11.25 11.83
N GLY A 121 1.54 11.43 10.54
CA GLY A 121 2.85 11.24 9.93
C GLY A 121 2.72 10.53 8.59
N ASP A 122 3.82 10.44 7.83
CA ASP A 122 3.80 9.78 6.52
C ASP A 122 3.99 8.27 6.73
N ASP A 123 2.89 7.53 6.86
CA ASP A 123 2.91 6.14 7.32
C ASP A 123 2.95 5.12 6.18
N THR A 124 3.45 3.93 6.47
CA THR A 124 3.45 2.80 5.53
C THR A 124 2.96 1.53 6.18
N ILE A 125 1.92 0.92 5.59
CA ILE A 125 1.37 -0.38 5.99
C ILE A 125 1.59 -1.41 4.87
N GLU A 126 2.22 -2.55 5.17
CA GLU A 126 2.32 -3.71 4.28
C GLU A 126 1.55 -4.91 4.87
N ILE A 127 0.56 -5.45 4.15
CA ILE A 127 -0.19 -6.65 4.53
C ILE A 127 0.08 -7.76 3.51
N LEU A 128 0.85 -8.76 3.91
CA LEU A 128 1.43 -9.75 3.00
C LEU A 128 1.00 -11.18 3.36
N GLY A 129 0.18 -11.78 2.50
CA GLY A 129 -0.29 -13.16 2.64
C GLY A 129 -1.19 -13.43 3.86
N VAL A 130 -1.77 -12.39 4.45
CA VAL A 130 -2.56 -12.47 5.69
C VAL A 130 -4.01 -12.81 5.38
N ARG A 131 -4.66 -13.58 6.27
CA ARG A 131 -6.11 -13.82 6.22
C ARG A 131 -6.79 -13.23 7.45
N VAL A 132 -7.86 -12.48 7.24
CA VAL A 132 -8.72 -11.93 8.30
C VAL A 132 -10.13 -12.47 8.11
N MET A 133 -10.69 -13.10 9.13
CA MET A 133 -11.95 -13.83 9.04
C MET A 133 -13.18 -12.94 9.26
N ASP A 134 -13.07 -11.99 10.18
CA ASP A 134 -14.16 -11.11 10.57
C ASP A 134 -13.84 -9.69 10.07
N GLU A 135 -13.47 -8.74 10.93
CA GLU A 135 -13.34 -7.34 10.51
C GLU A 135 -11.89 -6.92 10.28
N THR A 136 -11.67 -6.11 9.25
CA THR A 136 -10.43 -5.36 9.02
C THR A 136 -10.75 -3.87 9.03
N GLN A 137 -10.16 -3.16 9.99
CA GLN A 137 -10.26 -1.71 10.10
C GLN A 137 -8.86 -1.10 10.06
N ILE A 138 -8.61 -0.24 9.08
CA ILE A 138 -7.37 0.52 8.93
C ILE A 138 -7.73 2.00 8.92
N ASP A 139 -7.08 2.76 9.78
CA ASP A 139 -7.17 4.21 9.91
C ASP A 139 -5.73 4.73 9.94
N THR A 140 -5.27 5.38 8.87
CA THR A 140 -3.89 5.90 8.82
C THR A 140 -3.80 7.28 9.48
N GLY A 141 -4.79 8.13 9.27
CA GLY A 141 -4.93 9.41 9.96
C GLY A 141 -4.49 10.57 9.09
N ASP A 142 -3.63 11.47 9.56
CA ASP A 142 -3.17 12.61 8.74
C ASP A 142 -1.72 12.40 8.29
N GLY A 143 -1.43 12.49 6.98
CA GLY A 143 -0.10 12.30 6.40
C GLY A 143 -0.15 11.88 4.92
N ASP A 144 0.99 11.83 4.24
CA ASP A 144 1.06 11.21 2.90
C ASP A 144 1.27 9.68 3.08
N ASP A 145 0.18 8.89 3.18
CA ASP A 145 0.22 7.49 3.62
C ASP A 145 0.28 6.45 2.48
N ILE A 146 0.88 5.29 2.75
CA ILE A 146 0.95 4.18 1.78
C ILE A 146 0.47 2.88 2.41
N ILE A 147 -0.53 2.26 1.78
CA ILE A 147 -1.09 0.97 2.17
C ILE A 147 -0.91 -0.01 1.02
N PHE A 148 -0.16 -1.08 1.28
CA PHE A 148 0.09 -2.15 0.31
C PHE A 148 -0.47 -3.47 0.81
N VAL A 149 -1.39 -4.06 0.04
CA VAL A 149 -1.95 -5.38 0.31
C VAL A 149 -1.54 -6.32 -0.82
N ASP A 150 -0.80 -7.38 -0.51
CA ASP A 150 -0.42 -8.38 -1.53
C ASP A 150 -0.42 -9.79 -0.95
N GLY A 151 -0.46 -10.79 -1.83
CA GLY A 151 -0.10 -12.14 -1.45
C GLY A 151 1.41 -12.37 -1.44
N VAL A 152 1.80 -13.58 -1.05
CA VAL A 152 3.20 -13.99 -0.94
C VAL A 152 3.44 -15.31 -1.66
N ARG A 153 4.61 -15.44 -2.30
CA ARG A 153 5.05 -16.72 -2.83
C ARG A 153 5.48 -17.64 -1.68
N THR A 154 4.90 -18.82 -1.64
CA THR A 154 5.22 -19.89 -0.68
C THR A 154 5.87 -21.07 -1.42
N PRO A 155 6.53 -22.01 -0.72
CA PRO A 155 7.03 -23.24 -1.33
C PRO A 155 5.96 -24.09 -2.03
N PHE A 156 4.68 -23.91 -1.67
CA PHE A 156 3.55 -24.71 -2.16
C PHE A 156 2.66 -23.95 -3.15
N GLY A 157 3.07 -22.76 -3.59
CA GLY A 157 2.30 -21.93 -4.50
C GLY A 157 2.21 -20.48 -4.03
N PHE A 158 1.18 -19.77 -4.46
CA PHE A 158 0.97 -18.38 -4.09
C PHE A 158 -0.11 -18.27 -3.02
N SER A 159 0.19 -17.63 -1.88
CA SER A 159 -0.77 -17.39 -0.81
C SER A 159 -1.31 -15.96 -0.92
N ARG A 160 -2.56 -15.84 -1.34
CA ARG A 160 -3.27 -14.56 -1.43
C ARG A 160 -3.62 -14.00 -0.05
N SER A 161 -3.56 -12.68 0.08
CA SER A 161 -4.20 -11.99 1.20
C SER A 161 -5.72 -12.12 1.08
N GLY A 162 -6.42 -12.30 2.20
CA GLY A 162 -7.85 -12.62 2.17
C GLY A 162 -8.64 -12.00 3.31
N PHE A 163 -9.69 -11.27 2.99
CA PHE A 163 -10.54 -10.55 3.94
C PHE A 163 -11.97 -11.08 3.80
N THR A 164 -12.46 -11.76 4.83
CA THR A 164 -13.72 -12.51 4.74
C THR A 164 -14.92 -11.66 5.17
N GLY A 165 -14.83 -10.92 6.27
CA GLY A 165 -15.85 -9.96 6.68
C GLY A 165 -15.60 -8.57 6.10
N LYS A 166 -15.96 -7.53 6.86
CA LYS A 166 -15.91 -6.14 6.39
C LYS A 166 -14.48 -5.63 6.36
N PHE A 167 -14.08 -5.05 5.23
CA PHE A 167 -12.82 -4.32 5.07
C PHE A 167 -13.13 -2.83 5.02
N THR A 168 -12.54 -2.06 5.94
CA THR A 168 -12.66 -0.61 5.98
C THR A 168 -11.28 0.02 6.02
N LEU A 169 -11.07 0.98 5.12
CA LEU A 169 -9.89 1.82 5.07
C LEU A 169 -10.34 3.28 5.12
N ASP A 170 -9.73 4.06 6.00
CA ASP A 170 -9.85 5.51 6.12
C ASP A 170 -8.43 6.08 6.12
N THR A 171 -8.06 6.90 5.14
CA THR A 171 -6.72 7.51 5.09
C THR A 171 -6.68 8.96 5.53
N GLY A 172 -7.82 9.51 5.95
CA GLY A 172 -7.89 10.82 6.60
C GLY A 172 -7.50 11.99 5.69
N SER A 173 -6.28 12.53 5.78
CA SER A 173 -5.85 13.64 4.92
C SER A 173 -4.40 13.60 4.51
N GLY A 174 -4.12 13.96 3.25
CA GLY A 174 -2.78 14.06 2.70
C GLY A 174 -2.72 13.67 1.23
N ARG A 175 -1.80 12.78 0.88
CA ARG A 175 -1.69 12.19 -0.45
C ARG A 175 -1.46 10.71 -0.29
N ASP A 176 -2.56 9.98 -0.30
CA ASP A 176 -2.58 8.61 0.14
C ASP A 176 -2.59 7.64 -1.04
N LEU A 177 -1.97 6.48 -0.85
CA LEU A 177 -1.97 5.41 -1.84
C LEU A 177 -2.41 4.10 -1.21
N PHE A 178 -3.55 3.59 -1.67
CA PHE A 178 -3.99 2.23 -1.41
C PHE A 178 -3.75 1.34 -2.63
N GLU A 179 -2.74 0.47 -2.55
CA GLU A 179 -2.38 -0.47 -3.59
C GLU A 179 -2.69 -1.91 -3.14
N PHE A 180 -3.40 -2.67 -3.97
CA PHE A 180 -3.77 -4.05 -3.68
C PHE A 180 -3.59 -5.01 -4.87
N HIS A 181 -2.92 -6.12 -4.59
CA HIS A 181 -2.59 -7.18 -5.53
C HIS A 181 -2.91 -8.53 -4.93
N ASN A 182 -3.24 -9.50 -5.78
CA ASN A 182 -3.48 -10.88 -5.37
C ASN A 182 -4.31 -11.02 -4.07
N ALA A 183 -5.29 -10.15 -3.88
CA ALA A 183 -6.11 -10.07 -2.68
C ALA A 183 -7.50 -10.63 -2.96
N ILE A 184 -8.16 -11.21 -1.94
CA ILE A 184 -9.55 -11.65 -2.05
C ILE A 184 -10.38 -10.98 -0.97
N PHE A 185 -11.31 -10.12 -1.39
CA PHE A 185 -12.30 -9.47 -0.54
C PHE A 185 -13.65 -10.18 -0.70
N ARG A 186 -14.12 -10.85 0.36
CA ARG A 186 -15.37 -11.64 0.33
C ARG A 186 -16.56 -10.90 0.93
N GLY A 187 -16.30 -9.95 1.83
CA GLY A 187 -17.29 -9.15 2.51
C GLY A 187 -17.52 -7.80 1.86
N GLU A 188 -18.02 -6.87 2.68
CA GLU A 188 -18.16 -5.46 2.34
C GLU A 188 -16.79 -4.80 2.26
N VAL A 189 -16.60 -3.91 1.30
CA VAL A 189 -15.38 -3.09 1.16
C VAL A 189 -15.81 -1.63 1.15
N ASP A 190 -15.26 -0.85 2.09
CA ASP A 190 -15.52 0.58 2.21
C ASP A 190 -14.17 1.30 2.36
N VAL A 191 -13.69 1.89 1.27
CA VAL A 191 -12.44 2.64 1.21
C VAL A 191 -12.77 4.11 1.09
N ARG A 192 -12.24 4.90 2.02
CA ARG A 192 -12.38 6.36 2.07
C ARG A 192 -10.97 6.96 2.12
N LEU A 193 -10.56 7.64 1.05
CA LEU A 193 -9.21 8.22 0.98
C LEU A 193 -9.15 9.63 1.61
N GLY A 194 -10.29 10.30 1.73
CA GLY A 194 -10.41 11.44 2.61
C GLY A 194 -10.04 12.74 1.92
N PHE A 195 -9.19 13.56 2.54
CA PHE A 195 -8.85 14.89 2.03
C PHE A 195 -7.48 14.88 1.36
N GLY A 196 -7.40 14.89 0.03
CA GLY A 196 -6.08 14.74 -0.57
C GLY A 196 -6.01 14.70 -2.09
N ILE A 197 -4.83 14.33 -2.57
CA ILE A 197 -4.69 13.80 -3.93
C ILE A 197 -4.31 12.35 -3.73
N ASP A 198 -5.31 11.49 -3.81
CA ASP A 198 -5.19 10.12 -3.34
C ASP A 198 -5.28 9.12 -4.49
N GLY A 199 -4.92 7.88 -4.18
CA GLY A 199 -4.75 6.82 -5.16
C GLY A 199 -5.31 5.51 -4.66
N ALA A 200 -6.15 4.86 -5.47
CA ALA A 200 -6.52 3.46 -5.28
C ALA A 200 -6.12 2.64 -6.51
N CYS A 201 -5.34 1.59 -6.28
CA CYS A 201 -4.69 0.84 -7.34
C CYS A 201 -4.93 -0.65 -7.17
N GLY A 202 -5.76 -1.21 -8.06
CA GLY A 202 -6.09 -2.62 -8.09
C GLY A 202 -5.69 -3.28 -9.40
N PHE A 203 -5.14 -4.49 -9.31
CA PHE A 203 -4.73 -5.27 -10.48
C PHE A 203 -5.67 -6.46 -10.74
N GLU A 204 -5.64 -7.01 -11.96
CA GLU A 204 -6.53 -8.10 -12.42
C GLU A 204 -6.44 -9.39 -11.57
N ASP A 205 -5.44 -9.49 -10.69
CA ASP A 205 -5.19 -10.64 -9.84
C ASP A 205 -5.94 -10.61 -8.50
N SER A 206 -6.63 -9.50 -8.20
CA SER A 206 -7.50 -9.34 -7.03
C SER A 206 -8.97 -9.66 -7.33
N GLU A 207 -9.69 -10.17 -6.33
CA GLU A 207 -11.06 -10.65 -6.46
C GLU A 207 -11.99 -10.01 -5.40
N PHE A 208 -13.13 -9.50 -5.85
CA PHE A 208 -14.22 -9.03 -4.99
C PHE A 208 -15.43 -9.95 -5.18
N GLN A 209 -15.82 -10.69 -4.14
CA GLN A 209 -16.93 -11.67 -4.25
C GLN A 209 -18.32 -11.04 -4.15
N LYS A 210 -18.40 -9.81 -3.65
CA LYS A 210 -19.63 -9.02 -3.52
C LYS A 210 -19.40 -7.61 -4.08
N PRO A 211 -19.16 -7.47 -5.40
CA PRO A 211 -18.84 -6.17 -6.01
C PRO A 211 -19.91 -5.10 -5.77
N GLU A 212 -21.17 -5.50 -5.58
CA GLU A 212 -22.27 -4.60 -5.23
C GLU A 212 -22.16 -3.98 -3.82
N MET A 213 -21.31 -4.53 -2.96
CA MET A 213 -21.00 -4.06 -1.61
C MET A 213 -19.60 -3.42 -1.52
N VAL A 214 -19.01 -3.08 -2.67
CA VAL A 214 -17.72 -2.40 -2.74
C VAL A 214 -17.97 -0.91 -2.99
N ARG A 215 -17.41 -0.09 -2.12
CA ARG A 215 -17.39 1.36 -2.21
C ARG A 215 -15.96 1.86 -2.11
N PHE A 216 -15.57 2.67 -3.09
CA PHE A 216 -14.39 3.51 -3.06
C PHE A 216 -14.86 4.97 -3.12
N ASP A 217 -14.39 5.76 -2.17
CA ASP A 217 -14.68 7.19 -2.02
C ASP A 217 -13.33 7.93 -1.92
N GLY A 218 -12.96 8.64 -2.99
CA GLY A 218 -11.71 9.40 -3.01
C GLY A 218 -11.76 10.54 -1.98
N GLY A 219 -12.90 11.21 -1.94
CA GLY A 219 -13.13 12.36 -1.08
C GLY A 219 -12.71 13.67 -1.77
N PRO A 220 -12.59 14.77 -1.01
CA PRO A 220 -12.24 16.09 -1.56
C PRO A 220 -10.72 16.36 -1.59
N PRO A 221 -10.22 17.25 -2.47
CA PRO A 221 -10.92 17.92 -3.55
C PRO A 221 -11.25 16.97 -4.71
N SER A 222 -12.55 16.89 -5.05
CA SER A 222 -12.98 16.30 -6.31
C SER A 222 -12.52 17.20 -7.48
N GLY A 223 -11.77 16.67 -8.44
CA GLY A 223 -11.32 17.36 -9.66
C GLY A 223 -9.81 17.35 -9.87
N PHE A 224 -9.38 17.12 -11.12
CA PHE A 224 -7.97 17.01 -11.53
C PHE A 224 -7.03 18.09 -10.94
N PRO A 225 -5.85 17.70 -10.41
CA PRO A 225 -5.27 16.35 -10.35
C PRO A 225 -5.70 15.64 -9.05
N GLY A 226 -6.99 15.31 -8.90
CA GLY A 226 -7.55 14.68 -7.71
C GLY A 226 -7.38 13.16 -7.73
N ASP A 227 -8.31 12.45 -7.10
CA ASP A 227 -8.10 11.06 -6.73
C ASP A 227 -8.14 10.13 -7.93
N GLY A 228 -7.19 9.20 -8.01
CA GLY A 228 -7.08 8.27 -9.12
C GLY A 228 -7.44 6.84 -8.75
N ILE A 229 -8.28 6.21 -9.58
CA ILE A 229 -8.48 4.76 -9.51
C ILE A 229 -8.04 4.09 -10.79
N VAL A 230 -7.14 3.10 -10.66
CA VAL A 230 -6.81 2.19 -11.76
C VAL A 230 -7.47 0.87 -11.45
N ASN A 231 -8.45 0.50 -12.28
CA ASN A 231 -9.23 -0.71 -12.09
C ASN A 231 -9.42 -1.41 -13.44
N ALA A 232 -8.77 -2.57 -13.59
CA ALA A 232 -8.80 -3.38 -14.80
C ALA A 232 -10.11 -4.17 -14.96
N GLY A 233 -11.26 -3.48 -14.96
CA GLY A 233 -12.54 -4.04 -15.42
C GLY A 233 -13.49 -4.57 -14.34
N LEU A 234 -13.39 -4.12 -13.09
CA LEU A 234 -14.36 -4.45 -12.04
C LEU A 234 -15.51 -3.42 -12.00
N GLU A 235 -16.76 -3.88 -11.98
CA GLU A 235 -17.96 -3.04 -11.87
C GLU A 235 -18.36 -2.86 -10.39
N PHE A 236 -17.96 -1.75 -9.75
CA PHE A 236 -18.40 -1.39 -8.40
C PHE A 236 -18.65 0.12 -8.25
N THR A 237 -19.14 0.54 -7.07
CA THR A 237 -19.46 1.95 -6.80
C THR A 237 -18.18 2.73 -6.52
N ILE A 238 -17.86 3.64 -7.42
CA ILE A 238 -16.74 4.57 -7.33
C ILE A 238 -17.33 5.98 -7.23
N ILE A 239 -16.96 6.73 -6.19
CA ILE A 239 -17.40 8.09 -5.95
C ILE A 239 -16.16 8.96 -5.79
N ASP A 240 -16.20 10.16 -6.38
CA ASP A 240 -15.15 11.18 -6.25
C ASP A 240 -13.74 10.73 -6.72
N PHE A 241 -13.65 9.77 -7.64
CA PHE A 241 -12.43 9.47 -8.38
C PHE A 241 -12.46 9.97 -9.81
N GLU A 242 -11.29 10.32 -10.31
CA GLU A 242 -10.98 10.44 -11.72
C GLU A 242 -10.39 9.13 -12.28
N ASP A 243 -10.74 8.84 -13.54
CA ASP A 243 -10.21 7.69 -14.28
C ASP A 243 -8.86 8.09 -14.89
N PHE A 244 -7.79 7.37 -14.52
CA PHE A 244 -6.45 7.62 -15.04
C PHE A 244 -6.05 6.55 -16.06
N PRO A 245 -5.47 6.95 -17.22
CA PRO A 245 -5.18 6.04 -18.32
C PRO A 245 -3.95 5.14 -18.12
N ASP A 246 -3.18 5.34 -17.04
CA ASP A 246 -1.86 4.73 -16.84
C ASP A 246 -1.79 3.86 -15.55
N ASP A 247 -0.70 3.12 -15.43
CA ASP A 247 -0.38 2.04 -14.49
C ASP A 247 0.03 2.51 -13.08
N CYS A 248 -0.79 3.28 -12.36
CA CYS A 248 -0.53 3.70 -10.95
C CYS A 248 0.78 4.47 -10.67
N SER A 249 1.67 4.58 -11.65
CA SER A 249 3.02 5.15 -11.56
C SER A 249 2.99 6.65 -11.29
N PHE A 250 1.90 7.33 -11.66
CA PHE A 250 1.69 8.75 -11.36
C PHE A 250 1.48 9.01 -9.85
N LEU A 251 0.97 8.02 -9.11
CA LEU A 251 0.67 8.11 -7.68
C LEU A 251 1.84 7.62 -6.80
N GLY A 252 3.01 7.37 -7.40
CA GLY A 252 4.14 6.77 -6.70
C GLY A 252 4.03 5.25 -6.53
N GLY A 253 3.06 4.61 -7.19
CA GLY A 253 2.93 3.15 -7.25
C GLY A 253 4.17 2.49 -7.85
N ARG A 254 4.42 1.24 -7.46
CA ARG A 254 5.58 0.49 -7.97
C ARG A 254 5.31 0.04 -9.41
N ASP A 255 6.24 0.34 -10.33
CA ASP A 255 6.30 -0.35 -11.62
C ASP A 255 6.47 -1.87 -11.35
N ILE A 256 5.45 -2.67 -11.66
CA ILE A 256 5.52 -4.15 -11.63
C ILE A 256 6.07 -4.74 -12.93
#